data_AF-A0A0Q4FRU2-F1
#
_entry.id   AF-A0A0Q4FRU2-F1
#
_cell.length_a   1.000
_cell.length_b   1.000
_cell.length_c   1.000
_cell.angle_alpha   90.00
_cell.angle_beta   90.00
_cell.angle_gamma   90.00
#
_symmetry.space_group_name_H-M   'P 1'
#
loop_
_entity.id
_entity.type
_entity.pdbx_description
1 polymer ?
#
loop_
_entity_poly.entity_id
_entity_poly.type
_entity_poly.pdbx_seq_one_letter_code
_entity_poly.pdbx_strand_id
1 'polypeptide(L)' 'MADFKKGDTVTWNAPGGTAHGTVEKKQTSDTTIKGHQVRASEDDPQYIVKSDNGGKAAHKAEALSKA' A
#
# COMPACT_ATOMS: atom_id res chain seq x y z
N MET A 1 12.94 8.18 -1.40
CA MET A 1 11.70 7.36 -1.39
C MET A 1 11.86 6.27 -0.36
N ALA A 2 10.89 6.10 0.53
CA ALA A 2 10.89 4.93 1.42
C ALA A 2 10.61 3.69 0.56
N ASP A 3 11.59 2.77 0.48
CA ASP A 3 11.41 1.54 -0.27
C ASP A 3 10.96 0.43 0.69
N PHE A 4 9.68 0.13 0.67
CA PHE A 4 9.11 -0.96 1.47
C PHE A 4 9.27 -2.30 0.75
N LYS A 5 9.45 -3.36 1.53
CA LYS A 5 9.56 -4.72 1.01
C LYS A 5 8.34 -5.54 1.38
N LYS A 6 8.05 -6.57 0.58
CA LYS A 6 7.02 -7.55 0.93
C LYS A 6 7.30 -8.13 2.32
N GLY A 7 6.29 -8.10 3.17
CA GLY A 7 6.38 -8.52 4.57
C GLY A 7 6.70 -7.40 5.57
N ASP A 8 7.05 -6.19 5.12
CA ASP A 8 7.20 -5.06 6.03
C ASP A 8 5.84 -4.68 6.63
N THR A 9 5.82 -4.51 7.96
CA THR A 9 4.68 -3.92 8.66
C THR A 9 4.71 -2.40 8.45
N VAL A 10 3.56 -1.87 8.05
CA VAL A 10 3.39 -0.47 7.71
C VAL A 10 2.11 0.08 8.31
N THR A 11 2.09 1.39 8.49
CA THR A 11 0.97 2.17 8.97
C THR A 11 0.62 3.26 7.97
N TRP A 12 -0.64 3.66 7.95
CA TRP A 12 -1.11 4.79 7.14
C TRP A 12 -2.29 5.49 7.80
N ASN A 13 -2.55 6.73 7.37
CA ASN A 13 -3.71 7.48 7.83
C ASN A 13 -4.98 6.95 7.14
N ALA A 14 -5.98 6.59 7.94
CA ALA A 14 -7.30 6.17 7.52
C ALA A 14 -8.39 7.03 8.20
N PRO A 15 -9.65 7.02 7.72
CA PRO A 15 -10.72 7.87 8.27
C PRO A 15 -11.00 7.67 9.77
N GLY A 16 -10.64 6.51 10.34
CA GLY A 16 -10.81 6.18 11.76
C GLY A 16 -9.52 6.31 12.60
N GLY A 17 -8.44 6.88 12.04
CA GLY A 17 -7.13 6.97 12.66
C GLY A 17 -6.05 6.21 11.90
N THR A 18 -5.00 5.78 12.58
CA THR A 18 -3.90 5.02 11.96
C THR A 18 -4.34 3.59 11.70
N ALA A 19 -4.31 3.18 10.45
CA ALA A 19 -4.47 1.78 10.05
C ALA A 19 -3.11 1.10 10.01
N HIS A 20 -3.12 -0.20 10.32
CA HIS A 20 -1.95 -1.07 10.31
C HIS A 20 -2.15 -2.21 9.31
N GLY A 21 -1.03 -2.71 8.81
CA GLY A 21 -1.01 -3.85 7.90
C GLY A 21 0.38 -4.20 7.41
N THR A 22 0.42 -5.02 6.37
CA THR A 22 1.65 -5.57 5.81
C THR A 22 1.73 -5.30 4.32
N VAL A 23 2.92 -4.98 3.83
CA VAL A 23 3.18 -4.83 2.39
C VAL A 23 3.12 -6.19 1.72
N GLU A 24 2.21 -6.34 0.75
CA GLU A 24 2.11 -7.54 -0.09
C GLU A 24 3.02 -7.47 -1.31
N LYS A 25 3.07 -6.30 -1.98
CA LYS A 25 3.93 -6.08 -3.15
C LYS A 25 4.10 -4.60 -3.50
N LYS A 26 5.19 -4.29 -4.19
CA LYS A 26 5.36 -3.05 -4.98
C LYS A 26 4.71 -3.26 -6.34
N GLN A 27 3.89 -2.32 -6.76
CA GLN A 27 3.14 -2.31 -8.01
C GLN A 27 3.67 -1.16 -8.86
N THR A 28 4.18 -1.49 -10.05
CA THR A 28 4.77 -0.54 -11.02
C THR A 28 4.00 -0.52 -12.33
N SER A 29 2.79 -1.07 -12.34
CA SER A 29 1.91 -1.13 -13.50
C SER A 29 0.46 -1.02 -13.04
N ASP A 30 -0.45 -0.73 -13.95
CA ASP A 30 -1.87 -0.69 -13.61
C ASP A 30 -2.37 -2.02 -13.06
N THR A 31 -3.24 -1.94 -12.06
CA THR A 31 -3.87 -3.13 -11.47
C THR A 31 -5.27 -2.81 -10.98
N THR A 32 -6.02 -3.85 -10.63
CA THR A 32 -7.37 -3.71 -10.09
C THR A 32 -7.42 -4.37 -8.72
N ILE A 33 -7.89 -3.63 -7.71
CA ILE A 33 -8.02 -4.10 -6.34
C ILE A 33 -9.46 -3.87 -5.89
N LYS A 34 -10.16 -4.94 -5.51
CA LYS A 34 -11.56 -4.86 -5.07
C LYS A 34 -12.48 -4.13 -6.08
N GLY A 35 -12.21 -4.27 -7.38
CA GLY A 35 -12.95 -3.56 -8.44
C GLY A 35 -12.53 -2.11 -8.69
N HIS A 36 -11.58 -1.57 -7.92
CA HIS A 36 -11.01 -0.24 -8.15
C HIS A 36 -9.73 -0.34 -8.98
N GLN A 37 -9.63 0.47 -10.04
CA GLN A 37 -8.41 0.60 -10.82
C GLN A 37 -7.38 1.43 -10.04
N VAL A 38 -6.17 0.90 -9.94
CA VAL A 38 -5.01 1.54 -9.34
C VAL A 38 -4.01 1.77 -10.45
N ARG A 39 -3.73 3.04 -10.75
CA ARG A 39 -2.67 3.43 -11.68
C ARG A 39 -1.33 3.40 -10.95
N ALA A 40 -0.34 2.76 -11.56
CA ALA A 40 1.03 2.76 -11.06
C ALA A 40 2.01 2.61 -12.23
N SER A 41 3.19 3.18 -12.07
CA SER A 41 4.28 3.10 -13.04
C SER A 41 5.61 2.86 -12.34
N GLU A 42 6.69 2.70 -13.11
CA GLU A 42 8.05 2.63 -12.54
C GLU A 42 8.46 3.94 -11.87
N ASP A 43 8.03 5.08 -12.42
CA ASP A 43 8.26 6.41 -11.85
C ASP A 43 7.34 6.73 -10.66
N ASP A 44 6.09 6.25 -10.68
CA ASP A 44 5.11 6.41 -9.59
C ASP A 44 4.61 5.04 -9.10
N PRO A 45 5.45 4.28 -8.35
CA PRO A 45 5.06 2.99 -7.84
C PRO A 45 4.03 3.11 -6.70
N GLN A 46 3.07 2.20 -6.68
CA GLN A 46 2.12 2.01 -5.59
C GLN A 46 2.50 0.77 -4.78
N TYR A 47 2.25 0.78 -3.48
CA TYR A 47 2.43 -0.37 -2.61
C TYR A 47 1.08 -0.95 -2.26
N ILE A 48 0.92 -2.25 -2.56
CA ILE A 48 -0.27 -2.98 -2.17
C ILE A 48 -0.04 -3.48 -0.75
N VAL A 49 -0.90 -3.05 0.15
CA VAL A 49 -0.87 -3.43 1.56
C VAL A 49 -2.12 -4.22 1.91
N LYS A 50 -1.96 -5.20 2.79
CA LYS A 50 -3.03 -5.93 3.43
C LYS A 50 -3.18 -5.41 4.84
N SER A 51 -4.31 -4.81 5.15
CA SER A 51 -4.69 -4.43 6.51
C SER A 51 -4.94 -5.66 7.36
N ASP A 52 -4.66 -5.55 8.65
CA ASP A 52 -4.92 -6.61 9.63
C ASP A 52 -6.41 -6.99 9.69
N ASN A 53 -7.29 -6.06 9.34
CA ASN A 53 -8.74 -6.28 9.20
C ASN A 53 -9.14 -7.04 7.90
N GLY A 54 -8.17 -7.59 7.16
CA GLY A 54 -8.39 -8.42 5.97
C GLY A 54 -8.58 -7.66 4.65
N GLY A 55 -8.60 -6.33 4.68
CA GLY A 55 -8.72 -5.48 3.49
C GLY A 55 -7.41 -5.30 2.73
N LYS A 56 -7.47 -5.19 1.40
CA LYS A 56 -6.36 -4.71 0.57
C LYS A 56 -6.54 -3.24 0.19
N ALA A 57 -5.44 -2.49 0.14
CA ALA A 57 -5.37 -1.10 -0.29
C ALA A 57 -4.09 -0.85 -1.10
N ALA A 58 -4.09 0.19 -1.93
CA ALA A 58 -2.91 0.67 -2.64
C ALA A 58 -2.54 2.06 -2.11
N HIS A 59 -1.27 2.25 -1.76
CA HIS A 59 -0.75 3.53 -1.26
C HIS A 59 0.59 3.86 -1.90
N LYS A 60 0.85 5.14 -2.14
CA LYS A 60 2.20 5.63 -2.45
C LYS A 60 3.13 5.42 -1.26
N ALA A 61 4.44 5.34 -1.53
CA ALA A 61 5.46 5.23 -0.49
C ALA A 61 5.33 6.34 0.58
N GLU A 62 5.02 7.56 0.16
CA GLU A 62 4.89 8.73 1.04
C GLU A 62 3.70 8.66 2.02
N ALA A 63 2.66 7.88 1.69
CA ALA A 63 1.49 7.69 2.53
C ALA A 63 1.67 6.57 3.56
N LEU A 64 2.73 5.78 3.41
CA LEU A 64 3.07 4.67 4.30
C LEU A 64 4.19 5.10 5.27
N SER A 65 4.09 4.63 6.50
CA SER A 65 5.15 4.73 7.50
C SER A 65 5.49 3.34 7.99
N LYS A 66 6.79 3.04 8.17
CA LYS A 66 7.19 1.75 8.75
C LYS A 66 6.76 1.72 10.22
N ALA A 67 6.09 0.64 10.63
CA ALA A 67 5.68 0.42 12.01
C ALA A 67 6.87 0.00 12.88
#